data_AF-A0A2V5LVV1-F1
#
_entry.id   AF-A0A2V5LVV1-F1
#
_cell.length_a   1.000
_cell.length_b   1.000
_cell.length_c   1.000
_cell.angle_alpha   90.00
_cell.angle_beta   90.00
_cell.angle_gamma   90.00
#
_symmetry.space_group_name_H-M   'P 1'
#
loop_
_entity.id
_entity.type
_entity.pdbx_description
1 polymer ?
#
loop_
_entity_poly.entity_id
_entity_poly.type
_entity_poly.pdbx_seq_one_letter_code
_entity_poly.pdbx_strand_id
1 'polypeptide(L)'
;VISQNWAAIDPSSAIEWARSHGDTPAFQGAMTGAINGWWSKDHAAAEQYVAAHANDPAGRQMAATLTSYIFSKDPERAREWVAQLPDLDTRRQAEHVLVIQMAVNDPQTASQYAATLPADIREMTLTGAISYWAATNPAAAGEWIKGLSGPARDEAVGAYSYILLRKDPNIAAAWAVTISDAKIRDKSLSGIATFWLNKDPATASAWIQNSNLPVADKRRLLSLAPNG
;
A
#
# COMPACT_ATOMS: atom_id res chain seq x y z
N VAL A 1 -27.85 19.73 7.32
CA VAL A 1 -28.03 21.18 7.57
C VAL A 1 -27.63 21.56 9.00
N ILE A 2 -28.15 20.90 10.05
CA ILE A 2 -27.70 21.15 11.44
C ILE A 2 -26.22 20.73 11.66
N SER A 3 -25.81 19.56 11.15
CA SER A 3 -24.42 19.09 11.25
C SER A 3 -23.39 19.97 10.53
N GLN A 4 -23.76 20.57 9.38
CA GLN A 4 -22.88 21.45 8.61
C GLN A 4 -22.68 22.81 9.29
N ASN A 5 -23.74 23.39 9.86
CA ASN A 5 -23.63 24.65 10.61
C ASN A 5 -22.88 24.45 11.93
N TRP A 6 -23.01 23.29 12.56
CA TRP A 6 -22.28 22.99 13.80
C TRP A 6 -20.80 22.75 13.56
N ALA A 7 -20.44 21.96 12.53
CA ALA A 7 -19.05 21.73 12.17
C ALA A 7 -18.29 23.01 11.77
N ALA A 8 -18.99 24.04 11.27
CA ALA A 8 -18.37 25.34 10.96
C ALA A 8 -18.01 26.17 12.20
N ILE A 9 -18.67 25.91 13.33
CA ILE A 9 -18.54 26.64 14.59
C ILE A 9 -17.65 25.87 15.57
N ASP A 10 -17.92 24.56 15.75
CA ASP A 10 -17.19 23.66 16.63
C ASP A 10 -17.00 22.29 15.94
N PRO A 11 -15.97 22.17 15.09
CA PRO A 11 -15.70 20.96 14.33
C PRO A 11 -15.31 19.77 15.22
N SER A 12 -14.63 19.99 16.35
CA SER A 12 -14.30 18.93 17.33
C SER A 12 -15.55 18.28 17.89
N SER A 13 -16.48 19.07 18.44
CA SER A 13 -17.72 18.51 19.00
C SER A 13 -18.58 17.84 17.93
N ALA A 14 -18.61 18.40 16.71
CA ALA A 14 -19.33 17.79 15.59
C ALA A 14 -18.76 16.40 15.20
N ILE A 15 -17.43 16.25 15.23
CA ILE A 15 -16.76 14.97 15.00
C ILE A 15 -17.06 13.98 16.13
N GLU A 16 -16.96 14.39 17.40
CA GLU A 16 -17.25 13.53 18.55
C GLU A 16 -18.71 13.03 18.57
N TRP A 17 -19.65 13.90 18.22
CA TRP A 17 -21.03 13.50 18.07
C TRP A 17 -21.20 12.48 16.94
N ALA A 18 -20.59 12.72 15.78
CA ALA A 18 -20.64 11.75 14.68
C ALA A 18 -20.04 10.39 15.08
N ARG A 19 -18.93 10.39 15.85
CA ARG A 19 -18.29 9.17 16.37
C ARG A 19 -19.18 8.41 17.35
N SER A 20 -19.95 9.10 18.19
CA SER A 20 -20.80 8.46 19.21
C SER A 20 -22.11 7.88 18.67
N HIS A 21 -22.49 8.20 17.44
CA HIS A 21 -23.78 7.78 16.85
C HIS A 21 -23.64 6.64 15.81
N GLY A 22 -22.46 6.04 15.69
CA GLY A 22 -22.22 4.77 14.99
C GLY A 22 -21.69 4.89 13.56
N ASP A 23 -21.21 3.77 13.01
CA ASP A 23 -20.48 3.69 11.73
C ASP A 23 -21.39 3.68 10.48
N THR A 24 -22.51 4.41 10.52
CA THR A 24 -23.35 4.51 9.31
C THR A 24 -22.67 5.40 8.27
N PRO A 25 -22.90 5.17 6.96
CA PRO A 25 -22.36 6.02 5.90
C PRO A 25 -22.70 7.52 6.08
N ALA A 26 -23.86 7.83 6.68
CA ALA A 26 -24.27 9.20 6.96
C ALA A 26 -23.36 9.88 8.00
N PHE A 27 -23.04 9.21 9.10
CA PHE A 27 -22.15 9.75 10.14
C PHE A 27 -20.70 9.83 9.65
N GLN A 28 -20.24 8.85 8.88
CA GLN A 28 -18.93 8.88 8.22
C GLN A 28 -18.81 10.07 7.25
N GLY A 29 -19.85 10.35 6.47
CA GLY A 29 -19.92 11.54 5.61
C GLY A 29 -19.93 12.85 6.38
N ALA A 30 -20.65 12.93 7.51
CA ALA A 30 -20.67 14.11 8.37
C ALA A 30 -19.30 14.37 9.00
N MET A 31 -18.62 13.33 9.50
CA MET A 31 -17.27 13.41 10.05
C MET A 31 -16.26 13.87 8.98
N THR A 32 -16.34 13.30 7.78
CA THR A 32 -15.49 13.68 6.63
C THR A 32 -15.69 15.15 6.24
N GLY A 33 -16.95 15.60 6.13
CA GLY A 33 -17.26 16.99 5.83
C GLY A 33 -16.77 17.95 6.91
N ALA A 34 -16.92 17.58 8.18
CA ALA A 34 -16.45 18.37 9.32
C ALA A 34 -14.93 18.51 9.32
N ILE A 35 -14.17 17.42 9.15
CA ILE A 35 -12.71 17.50 9.19
C ILE A 35 -12.13 18.24 7.99
N ASN A 36 -12.68 18.04 6.79
CA ASN A 36 -12.22 18.74 5.58
C ASN A 36 -12.54 20.25 5.63
N GLY A 37 -13.74 20.58 6.14
CA GLY A 37 -14.16 21.97 6.37
C GLY A 37 -13.32 22.64 7.45
N TRP A 38 -12.99 21.93 8.54
CA TRP A 38 -12.10 22.41 9.57
C TRP A 38 -10.72 22.71 8.99
N TRP A 39 -10.11 21.76 8.28
CA TRP A 39 -8.80 21.96 7.67
C TRP A 39 -8.82 23.20 6.78
N SER A 40 -9.80 23.34 5.87
CA SER A 40 -9.91 24.50 4.97
C SER A 40 -9.95 25.88 5.67
N LYS A 41 -10.38 25.92 6.94
CA LYS A 41 -10.46 27.14 7.75
C LYS A 41 -9.23 27.32 8.65
N ASP A 42 -8.72 26.21 9.20
CA ASP A 42 -7.59 26.16 10.11
C ASP A 42 -6.86 24.81 9.94
N HIS A 43 -5.84 24.80 9.08
CA HIS A 43 -5.05 23.59 8.78
C HIS A 43 -4.45 22.98 10.05
N ALA A 44 -3.81 23.82 10.87
CA ALA A 44 -3.05 23.37 12.03
C ALA A 44 -3.93 22.75 13.10
N ALA A 45 -5.09 23.36 13.40
CA ALA A 45 -6.00 22.83 14.40
C ALA A 45 -6.61 21.48 13.96
N ALA A 46 -7.02 21.35 12.70
CA ALA A 46 -7.58 20.10 12.17
C ALA A 46 -6.53 18.97 12.16
N GLU A 47 -5.32 19.27 11.69
CA GLU A 47 -4.19 18.33 11.66
C GLU A 47 -3.79 17.86 13.06
N GLN A 48 -3.71 18.79 14.02
CA GLN A 48 -3.41 18.49 15.43
C GLN A 48 -4.50 17.62 16.05
N TYR A 49 -5.77 17.95 15.81
CA TYR A 49 -6.89 17.17 16.33
C TYR A 49 -6.85 15.73 15.82
N VAL A 50 -6.67 15.53 14.51
CA VAL A 50 -6.58 14.18 13.93
C VAL A 50 -5.39 13.42 14.47
N ALA A 51 -4.21 14.04 14.54
CA ALA A 51 -3.01 13.41 15.07
C ALA A 51 -3.18 12.95 16.53
N ALA A 52 -3.88 13.74 17.35
CA ALA A 52 -4.16 13.41 18.75
C ALA A 52 -5.16 12.25 18.93
N HIS A 53 -6.03 12.00 17.93
CA HIS A 53 -7.11 11.02 18.00
C HIS A 53 -6.92 9.80 17.07
N ALA A 54 -5.74 9.64 16.48
CA ALA A 54 -5.46 8.60 15.48
C ALA A 54 -5.09 7.21 16.06
N ASN A 55 -5.18 7.00 17.37
CA ASN A 55 -4.74 5.75 18.01
C ASN A 55 -5.73 4.57 17.94
N ASP A 56 -6.92 4.78 17.35
CA ASP A 56 -7.96 3.76 17.19
C ASP A 56 -8.41 3.62 15.72
N PRO A 57 -9.22 2.60 15.35
CA PRO A 57 -9.63 2.40 13.97
C PRO A 57 -10.36 3.60 13.34
N ALA A 58 -11.21 4.29 14.10
CA ALA A 58 -11.96 5.45 13.60
C ALA A 58 -11.02 6.65 13.36
N GLY A 59 -10.08 6.89 14.26
CA GLY A 59 -9.04 7.89 14.13
C GLY A 59 -8.10 7.64 12.96
N ARG A 60 -7.71 6.39 12.73
CA ARG A 60 -6.93 6.01 11.53
C ARG A 60 -7.68 6.29 10.24
N GLN A 61 -8.98 5.99 10.21
CA GLN A 61 -9.82 6.32 9.06
C GLN A 61 -9.92 7.84 8.85
N MET A 62 -10.06 8.62 9.92
CA MET A 62 -10.03 10.08 9.83
C MET A 62 -8.69 10.59 9.27
N ALA A 63 -7.57 10.02 9.72
CA ALA A 63 -6.25 10.37 9.20
C ALA A 63 -6.10 10.05 7.70
N ALA A 64 -6.58 8.90 7.25
CA ALA A 64 -6.59 8.53 5.83
C ALA A 64 -7.46 9.48 4.99
N THR A 65 -8.64 9.84 5.49
CA THR A 65 -9.55 10.78 4.83
C THR A 65 -8.94 12.17 4.73
N LEU A 66 -8.37 12.69 5.82
CA LEU A 66 -7.72 13.99 5.82
C LEU A 66 -6.48 13.99 4.93
N THR A 67 -5.67 12.91 4.94
CA THR A 67 -4.52 12.76 4.02
C THR A 67 -4.95 12.94 2.57
N SER A 68 -6.03 12.27 2.17
CA SER A 68 -6.60 12.35 0.83
C SER A 68 -7.04 13.76 0.47
N TYR A 69 -7.67 14.44 1.43
CA TYR A 69 -8.15 15.81 1.23
C TYR A 69 -7.00 16.80 1.09
N ILE A 70 -6.03 16.75 2.00
CA ILE A 70 -4.83 17.60 1.96
C ILE A 70 -4.08 17.36 0.65
N PHE A 71 -3.83 16.11 0.26
CA PHE A 71 -3.11 15.81 -0.99
C PHE A 71 -3.78 16.42 -2.22
N SER A 72 -5.12 16.43 -2.27
CA SER A 72 -5.87 17.05 -3.38
C SER A 72 -5.73 18.58 -3.47
N LYS A 73 -5.28 19.24 -2.38
CA LYS A 73 -5.11 20.69 -2.28
C LYS A 73 -3.65 21.12 -2.27
N ASP A 74 -2.84 20.38 -1.55
CA ASP A 74 -1.42 20.63 -1.29
C ASP A 74 -0.69 19.28 -1.04
N PRO A 75 -0.15 18.65 -2.10
CA PRO A 75 0.60 17.39 -1.98
C PRO A 75 1.82 17.46 -1.07
N GLU A 76 2.51 18.61 -1.00
CA GLU A 76 3.67 18.78 -0.12
C GLU A 76 3.26 18.77 1.33
N ARG A 77 2.22 19.55 1.67
CA ARG A 77 1.68 19.59 3.03
C ARG A 77 1.19 18.22 3.49
N ALA A 78 0.56 17.46 2.59
CA ALA A 78 0.12 16.10 2.91
C ALA A 78 1.30 15.20 3.32
N ARG A 79 2.41 15.27 2.58
CA ARG A 79 3.64 14.51 2.89
C ARG A 79 4.22 14.93 4.24
N GLU A 80 4.35 16.23 4.47
CA GLU A 80 4.87 16.76 5.73
C GLU A 80 4.04 16.33 6.94
N TRP A 81 2.71 16.47 6.85
CA TRP A 81 1.81 16.15 7.94
C TRP A 81 1.77 14.65 8.23
N VAL A 82 1.67 13.81 7.19
CA VAL A 82 1.65 12.35 7.34
C VAL A 82 2.93 11.87 8.03
N ALA A 83 4.10 12.37 7.63
CA ALA A 83 5.37 11.99 8.23
C ALA A 83 5.45 12.31 9.74
N GLN A 84 4.66 13.26 10.24
CA GLN A 84 4.61 13.70 11.63
C GLN A 84 3.57 12.96 12.50
N LEU A 85 2.71 12.12 11.92
CA LEU A 85 1.68 11.39 12.68
C LEU A 85 2.31 10.48 13.74
N PRO A 86 1.97 10.62 15.04
CA PRO A 86 2.71 9.97 16.12
C PRO A 86 2.55 8.44 16.11
N ASP A 87 1.34 7.96 15.88
CA ASP A 87 1.03 6.53 15.84
C ASP A 87 1.56 5.87 14.56
N LEU A 88 2.34 4.79 14.71
CA LEU A 88 3.03 4.15 13.59
C LEU A 88 2.04 3.48 12.62
N ASP A 89 1.02 2.80 13.13
CA ASP A 89 0.05 2.10 12.28
C ASP A 89 -0.78 3.10 11.46
N THR A 90 -1.12 4.24 12.05
CA THR A 90 -1.75 5.37 11.37
C THR A 90 -0.83 5.92 10.28
N ARG A 91 0.41 6.25 10.63
CA ARG A 91 1.39 6.81 9.69
C ARG A 91 1.60 5.88 8.51
N ARG A 92 1.78 4.58 8.76
CA ARG A 92 1.90 3.56 7.73
C ARG A 92 0.71 3.55 6.77
N GLN A 93 -0.52 3.62 7.29
CA GLN A 93 -1.73 3.64 6.47
C GLN A 93 -1.88 4.95 5.68
N ALA A 94 -1.61 6.09 6.31
CA ALA A 94 -1.67 7.39 5.66
C ALA A 94 -0.61 7.53 4.56
N GLU A 95 0.63 7.06 4.77
CA GLU A 95 1.67 7.02 3.73
C GLU A 95 1.24 6.14 2.55
N HIS A 96 0.60 5.00 2.81
CA HIS A 96 0.06 4.16 1.73
C HIS A 96 -1.04 4.86 0.95
N VAL A 97 -1.98 5.54 1.62
CA VAL A 97 -3.00 6.34 0.94
C VAL A 97 -2.37 7.42 0.07
N LEU A 98 -1.41 8.15 0.62
CA LEU A 98 -0.69 9.20 -0.10
C LEU A 98 0.03 8.65 -1.34
N VAL A 99 0.78 7.56 -1.18
CA VAL A 99 1.50 6.91 -2.29
C VAL A 99 0.55 6.39 -3.37
N ILE A 100 -0.60 5.82 -3.00
CA ILE A 100 -1.60 5.39 -3.99
C ILE A 100 -2.15 6.60 -4.77
N GLN A 101 -2.42 7.72 -4.11
CA GLN A 101 -2.89 8.93 -4.80
C GLN A 101 -1.84 9.55 -5.71
N MET A 102 -0.57 9.54 -5.30
CA MET A 102 0.53 9.91 -6.17
C MET A 102 0.58 8.99 -7.39
N ALA A 103 0.44 7.67 -7.18
CA ALA A 103 0.59 6.68 -8.23
C ALA A 103 -0.48 6.77 -9.32
N VAL A 104 -1.67 7.28 -8.99
CA VAL A 104 -2.75 7.52 -9.97
C VAL A 104 -2.31 8.45 -11.09
N ASN A 105 -1.50 9.47 -10.78
CA ASN A 105 -1.03 10.45 -11.75
C ASN A 105 0.39 10.16 -12.24
N ASP A 106 1.27 9.79 -11.32
CA ASP A 106 2.68 9.52 -11.59
C ASP A 106 3.15 8.31 -10.75
N PRO A 107 2.97 7.08 -11.26
CA PRO A 107 3.39 5.87 -10.56
C PRO A 107 4.91 5.76 -10.40
N GLN A 108 5.69 6.42 -11.24
CA GLN A 108 7.14 6.44 -11.13
C GLN A 108 7.57 7.25 -9.92
N THR A 109 7.11 8.50 -9.82
CA THR A 109 7.41 9.38 -8.68
C THR A 109 6.87 8.79 -7.38
N ALA A 110 5.67 8.18 -7.40
CA ALA A 110 5.11 7.49 -6.23
C ALA A 110 6.00 6.32 -5.75
N SER A 111 6.51 5.51 -6.67
CA SER A 111 7.37 4.37 -6.34
C SER A 111 8.74 4.83 -5.83
N GLN A 112 9.28 5.90 -6.41
CA GLN A 112 10.51 6.53 -5.92
C GLN A 112 10.35 7.04 -4.50
N TYR A 113 9.28 7.78 -4.20
CA TYR A 113 8.99 8.26 -2.86
C TYR A 113 8.80 7.10 -1.88
N ALA A 114 7.98 6.10 -2.23
CA ALA A 114 7.76 4.93 -1.39
C ALA A 114 9.08 4.21 -1.03
N ALA A 115 9.99 4.07 -1.99
CA ALA A 115 11.29 3.44 -1.78
C ALA A 115 12.20 4.18 -0.78
N THR A 116 11.95 5.48 -0.51
CA THR A 116 12.69 6.26 0.49
C THR A 116 12.18 6.09 1.92
N LEU A 117 10.99 5.49 2.09
CA LEU A 117 10.35 5.38 3.40
C LEU A 117 11.09 4.39 4.33
N PRO A 118 10.93 4.55 5.66
CA PRO A 118 11.40 3.58 6.64
C PRO A 118 10.87 2.16 6.38
N ALA A 119 11.64 1.13 6.76
CA ALA A 119 11.37 -0.25 6.36
C ALA A 119 9.99 -0.78 6.79
N ASP A 120 9.53 -0.37 7.97
CA ASP A 120 8.21 -0.66 8.55
C ASP A 120 7.03 -0.06 7.77
N ILE A 121 7.29 0.91 6.89
CA ILE A 121 6.30 1.58 6.04
C ILE A 121 6.51 1.24 4.56
N ARG A 122 7.76 1.13 4.12
CA ARG A 122 8.17 0.95 2.73
C ARG A 122 7.56 -0.27 2.07
N GLU A 123 7.60 -1.45 2.69
CA GLU A 123 7.13 -2.69 2.04
C GLU A 123 5.67 -2.54 1.57
N MET A 124 4.80 -2.02 2.44
CA MET A 124 3.37 -1.85 2.14
C MET A 124 3.12 -0.77 1.09
N THR A 125 3.77 0.39 1.24
CA THR A 125 3.60 1.53 0.32
C THR A 125 4.15 1.24 -1.07
N LEU A 126 5.34 0.64 -1.14
CA LEU A 126 6.01 0.27 -2.38
C LEU A 126 5.20 -0.79 -3.13
N THR A 127 4.61 -1.76 -2.42
CA THR A 127 3.69 -2.74 -3.02
C THR A 127 2.50 -2.06 -3.69
N GLY A 128 1.89 -1.06 -3.04
CA GLY A 128 0.79 -0.28 -3.61
C GLY A 128 1.19 0.47 -4.88
N ALA A 129 2.29 1.21 -4.85
CA ALA A 129 2.79 1.98 -5.99
C ALA A 129 3.13 1.09 -7.19
N ILE A 130 3.89 0.00 -6.96
CA ILE A 130 4.28 -0.94 -8.00
C ILE A 130 3.06 -1.66 -8.58
N SER A 131 2.04 -1.95 -7.76
CA SER A 131 0.80 -2.56 -8.25
C SER A 131 0.10 -1.66 -9.28
N TYR A 132 0.03 -0.35 -9.00
CA TYR A 132 -0.55 0.61 -9.94
C TYR A 132 0.30 0.78 -11.20
N TRP A 133 1.62 0.90 -11.03
CA TRP A 133 2.54 1.06 -12.17
C TRP A 133 2.53 -0.16 -13.09
N ALA A 134 2.64 -1.36 -12.54
CA ALA A 134 2.72 -2.58 -13.32
C ALA A 134 1.38 -2.97 -13.97
N ALA A 135 0.26 -2.49 -13.42
CA ALA A 135 -1.04 -2.65 -14.05
C ALA A 135 -1.14 -1.85 -15.36
N THR A 136 -0.58 -0.64 -15.38
CA THR A 136 -0.66 0.31 -16.51
C THR A 136 0.50 0.16 -17.50
N ASN A 137 1.73 0.04 -17.01
CA ASN A 137 2.95 -0.12 -17.80
C ASN A 137 3.98 -1.02 -17.09
N PRO A 138 3.84 -2.36 -17.17
CA PRO A 138 4.74 -3.29 -16.50
C PRO A 138 6.18 -3.18 -17.00
N ALA A 139 6.41 -2.90 -18.28
CA ALA A 139 7.76 -2.76 -18.82
C ALA A 139 8.53 -1.61 -18.15
N ALA A 140 7.92 -0.42 -18.04
CA ALA A 140 8.54 0.72 -17.37
C ALA A 140 8.78 0.47 -15.87
N ALA A 141 7.83 -0.14 -15.18
CA ALA A 141 8.00 -0.53 -13.78
C ALA A 141 9.18 -1.50 -13.61
N GLY A 142 9.27 -2.52 -14.47
CA GLY A 142 10.37 -3.48 -14.47
C GLY A 142 11.73 -2.82 -14.71
N GLU A 143 11.84 -1.91 -15.68
CA GLU A 143 13.10 -1.19 -15.92
C GLU A 143 13.53 -0.34 -14.72
N TRP A 144 12.60 0.33 -14.05
CA TRP A 144 12.91 1.06 -12.82
C TRP A 144 13.39 0.14 -11.70
N ILE A 145 12.73 -1.00 -11.50
CA ILE A 145 13.12 -1.99 -10.48
C ILE A 145 14.53 -2.53 -10.73
N LYS A 146 14.97 -2.68 -11.99
CA LYS A 146 16.36 -3.09 -12.30
C LYS A 146 17.41 -2.10 -11.80
N GLY A 147 17.06 -0.81 -11.71
CA GLY A 147 17.94 0.24 -11.22
C GLY A 147 18.03 0.33 -9.69
N LEU A 148 17.14 -0.36 -8.96
CA LEU A 148 17.17 -0.38 -7.51
C LEU A 148 18.25 -1.31 -6.95
N SER A 149 18.55 -1.17 -5.66
CA SER A 149 19.41 -2.10 -4.91
C SER A 149 18.93 -2.25 -3.47
N GLY A 150 19.43 -3.27 -2.77
CA GLY A 150 19.10 -3.52 -1.37
C GLY A 150 17.64 -3.89 -1.11
N PRO A 151 17.13 -3.67 0.12
CA PRO A 151 15.80 -4.11 0.54
C PRO A 151 14.66 -3.56 -0.33
N ALA A 152 14.74 -2.29 -0.77
CA ALA A 152 13.72 -1.68 -1.63
C ALA A 152 13.58 -2.42 -2.97
N ARG A 153 14.69 -2.90 -3.54
CA ARG A 153 14.65 -3.71 -4.77
C ARG A 153 13.91 -5.03 -4.52
N ASP A 154 14.28 -5.74 -3.46
CA ASP A 154 13.70 -7.05 -3.15
C ASP A 154 12.20 -6.97 -2.87
N GLU A 155 11.77 -5.95 -2.13
CA GLU A 155 10.35 -5.65 -1.87
C GLU A 155 9.61 -5.30 -3.18
N ALA A 156 10.18 -4.45 -4.04
CA ALA A 156 9.59 -4.08 -5.32
C ALA A 156 9.48 -5.26 -6.29
N VAL A 157 10.51 -6.12 -6.36
CA VAL A 157 10.48 -7.36 -7.16
C VAL A 157 9.39 -8.29 -6.64
N GLY A 158 9.25 -8.44 -5.31
CA GLY A 158 8.19 -9.25 -4.71
C GLY A 158 6.79 -8.78 -5.13
N ALA A 159 6.53 -7.48 -5.05
CA ALA A 159 5.26 -6.88 -5.49
C ALA A 159 5.04 -7.04 -7.01
N TYR A 160 6.07 -6.77 -7.82
CA TYR A 160 6.01 -6.85 -9.27
C TYR A 160 5.75 -8.28 -9.77
N SER A 161 6.44 -9.27 -9.21
CA SER A 161 6.21 -10.69 -9.50
C SER A 161 4.77 -11.10 -9.22
N TYR A 162 4.15 -10.61 -8.15
CA TYR A 162 2.75 -10.92 -7.82
C TYR A 162 1.76 -10.38 -8.87
N ILE A 163 2.02 -9.19 -9.43
CA ILE A 163 1.19 -8.61 -10.49
C ILE A 163 1.34 -9.39 -11.81
N LEU A 164 2.57 -9.79 -12.14
CA LEU A 164 2.83 -10.57 -13.34
C LEU A 164 2.25 -11.98 -13.25
N LEU A 165 2.15 -12.57 -12.06
CA LEU A 165 1.73 -13.95 -11.83
C LEU A 165 0.49 -14.37 -12.63
N ARG A 166 -0.55 -13.54 -12.65
CA ARG A 166 -1.79 -13.87 -13.37
C ARG A 166 -1.64 -13.83 -14.89
N LYS A 167 -0.75 -12.97 -15.40
CA LYS A 167 -0.48 -12.78 -16.83
C LYS A 167 0.51 -13.83 -17.34
N ASP A 168 1.65 -13.96 -16.67
CA ASP A 168 2.74 -14.86 -17.02
C ASP A 168 3.47 -15.33 -15.73
N PRO A 169 3.14 -16.54 -15.22
CA PRO A 169 3.77 -17.08 -14.02
C PRO A 169 5.26 -17.41 -14.24
N ASN A 170 5.69 -17.67 -15.48
CA ASN A 170 7.09 -17.94 -15.81
C ASN A 170 7.94 -16.67 -15.67
N ILE A 171 7.47 -15.54 -16.20
CA ILE A 171 8.14 -14.24 -16.00
C ILE A 171 8.11 -13.86 -14.52
N ALA A 172 6.98 -14.04 -13.83
CA ALA A 172 6.87 -13.76 -12.40
C ALA A 172 7.92 -14.53 -11.58
N ALA A 173 8.09 -15.83 -11.87
CA ALA A 173 9.06 -16.69 -11.21
C ALA A 173 10.51 -16.28 -11.54
N ALA A 174 10.79 -15.93 -12.80
CA ALA A 174 12.10 -15.42 -13.22
C ALA A 174 12.51 -14.13 -12.50
N TRP A 175 11.55 -13.24 -12.18
CA TRP A 175 11.80 -12.09 -11.33
C TRP A 175 12.02 -12.48 -9.87
N ALA A 176 11.17 -13.35 -9.32
CA ALA A 176 11.22 -13.74 -7.92
C ALA A 176 12.55 -14.41 -7.53
N VAL A 177 13.17 -15.19 -8.43
CA VAL A 177 14.50 -15.78 -8.15
C VAL A 177 15.62 -14.74 -8.03
N THR A 178 15.41 -13.50 -8.50
CA THR A 178 16.40 -12.42 -8.38
C THR A 178 16.35 -11.69 -7.03
N ILE A 179 15.41 -12.06 -6.15
CA ILE A 179 15.27 -11.47 -4.81
C ILE A 179 16.40 -12.00 -3.93
N SER A 180 17.16 -11.08 -3.31
CA SER A 180 18.32 -11.45 -2.48
C SER A 180 17.89 -11.96 -1.11
N ASP A 181 16.97 -11.25 -0.45
CA ASP A 181 16.36 -11.67 0.81
C ASP A 181 15.64 -13.02 0.66
N ALA A 182 16.08 -14.01 1.44
CA ALA A 182 15.54 -15.37 1.34
C ALA A 182 14.07 -15.46 1.73
N LYS A 183 13.63 -14.68 2.74
CA LYS A 183 12.25 -14.72 3.22
C LYS A 183 11.30 -14.16 2.19
N ILE A 184 11.64 -13.03 1.56
CA ILE A 184 10.84 -12.44 0.48
C ILE A 184 10.85 -13.37 -0.73
N ARG A 185 12.02 -13.88 -1.14
CA ARG A 185 12.15 -14.83 -2.26
C ARG A 185 11.27 -16.06 -2.06
N ASP A 186 11.35 -16.68 -0.89
CA ASP A 186 10.61 -17.90 -0.59
C ASP A 186 9.10 -17.65 -0.54
N LYS A 187 8.66 -16.54 0.04
CA LYS A 187 7.25 -16.14 0.05
C LYS A 187 6.73 -15.93 -1.37
N SER A 188 7.46 -15.19 -2.20
CA SER A 188 7.10 -14.93 -3.60
C SER A 188 7.06 -16.21 -4.43
N LEU A 189 8.10 -17.05 -4.37
CA LEU A 189 8.16 -18.31 -5.10
C LEU A 189 7.06 -19.29 -4.66
N SER A 190 6.74 -19.34 -3.36
CA SER A 190 5.66 -20.21 -2.86
C SER A 190 4.30 -19.77 -3.41
N GLY A 191 3.99 -18.47 -3.36
CA GLY A 191 2.73 -17.95 -3.92
C GLY A 191 2.62 -18.18 -5.42
N ILE A 192 3.72 -17.99 -6.16
CA ILE A 192 3.78 -18.24 -7.60
C ILE A 192 3.59 -19.73 -7.90
N ALA A 193 4.31 -20.61 -7.19
CA ALA A 193 4.22 -22.06 -7.38
C ALA A 193 2.82 -22.58 -7.04
N THR A 194 2.21 -22.16 -5.93
CA THR A 194 0.83 -22.53 -5.58
C THR A 194 -0.16 -22.16 -6.69
N PHE A 195 -0.09 -20.94 -7.20
CA PHE A 195 -0.98 -20.51 -8.28
C PHE A 195 -0.69 -21.27 -9.59
N TRP A 196 0.59 -21.37 -9.96
CA TRP A 196 0.99 -21.95 -11.24
C TRP A 196 0.74 -23.45 -11.28
N LEU A 197 1.06 -24.20 -10.21
CA LEU A 197 0.77 -25.63 -10.12
C LEU A 197 -0.73 -25.93 -10.15
N ASN A 198 -1.57 -25.01 -9.66
CA ASN A 198 -3.03 -25.16 -9.77
C ASN A 198 -3.54 -24.88 -11.21
N LYS A 199 -2.96 -23.88 -11.89
CA LYS A 199 -3.40 -23.45 -13.23
C LYS A 199 -2.84 -24.33 -14.36
N ASP A 200 -1.56 -24.70 -14.27
CA ASP A 200 -0.80 -25.48 -15.25
C ASP A 200 0.34 -26.26 -14.54
N PRO A 201 0.02 -27.42 -13.93
CA PRO A 201 0.96 -28.19 -13.15
C PRO A 201 2.15 -28.72 -13.96
N ALA A 202 1.95 -29.03 -15.25
CA ALA A 202 2.99 -29.58 -16.10
C ALA A 202 4.09 -28.55 -16.35
N THR A 203 3.72 -27.35 -16.81
CA THR A 203 4.69 -26.28 -17.09
C THR A 203 5.32 -25.76 -15.80
N ALA A 204 4.54 -25.61 -14.72
CA ALA A 204 5.06 -25.19 -13.42
C ALA A 204 6.12 -26.18 -12.88
N SER A 205 5.81 -27.49 -12.91
CA SER A 205 6.73 -28.51 -12.43
C SER A 205 8.01 -28.56 -13.26
N ALA A 206 7.89 -28.45 -14.59
CA ALA A 206 9.03 -28.40 -15.48
C ALA A 206 9.92 -27.18 -15.18
N TRP A 207 9.33 -25.99 -14.97
CA TRP A 207 10.08 -24.81 -14.58
C TRP A 207 10.81 -25.00 -13.25
N ILE A 208 10.11 -25.49 -12.21
CA ILE A 208 10.70 -25.71 -10.89
C ILE A 208 11.88 -26.68 -10.98
N GLN A 209 11.72 -27.80 -11.71
CA GLN A 209 12.75 -28.81 -11.90
C GLN A 209 13.99 -28.26 -12.64
N ASN A 210 13.77 -27.45 -13.67
CA ASN A 210 14.82 -26.89 -14.52
C ASN A 210 15.45 -25.59 -13.97
N SER A 211 14.88 -25.00 -12.92
CA SER A 211 15.43 -23.80 -12.28
C SER A 211 16.79 -24.07 -11.62
N ASN A 212 17.56 -23.02 -11.34
CA ASN A 212 18.80 -23.11 -10.55
C ASN A 212 18.58 -23.04 -9.03
N LEU A 213 17.34 -23.29 -8.58
CA LEU A 213 17.02 -23.29 -7.15
C LEU A 213 17.68 -24.46 -6.41
N PRO A 214 17.98 -24.31 -5.11
CA PRO A 214 18.41 -25.42 -4.26
C PRO A 214 17.42 -26.59 -4.33
N VAL A 215 17.94 -27.82 -4.25
CA VAL A 215 17.11 -29.05 -4.32
C VAL A 215 16.01 -29.05 -3.25
N ALA A 216 16.31 -28.53 -2.05
CA ALA A 216 15.33 -28.40 -0.98
C ALA A 216 14.15 -27.49 -1.37
N ASP A 217 14.43 -26.35 -2.01
CA ASP A 217 13.39 -25.43 -2.49
C ASP A 217 12.56 -26.03 -3.61
N LYS A 218 13.19 -26.72 -4.57
CA LYS A 218 12.46 -27.43 -5.63
C LYS A 218 11.46 -28.42 -5.04
N ARG A 219 11.90 -29.26 -4.08
CA ARG A 219 11.03 -30.22 -3.40
C ARG A 219 9.87 -29.54 -2.68
N ARG A 220 10.17 -28.48 -1.92
CA ARG A 220 9.16 -27.68 -1.19
C ARG A 220 8.13 -27.08 -2.14
N LEU A 221 8.57 -26.44 -3.23
CA LEU A 221 7.66 -25.81 -4.20
C LEU A 221 6.80 -26.86 -4.92
N LEU A 222 7.37 -27.99 -5.34
CA LEU A 222 6.61 -29.08 -5.98
C LEU A 222 5.56 -29.70 -5.04
N SER A 223 5.81 -29.75 -3.73
CA SER A 223 4.83 -30.23 -2.75
C SER A 223 3.60 -29.33 -2.57
N LEU A 224 3.60 -28.12 -3.16
CA LEU A 224 2.45 -27.21 -3.15
C LEU A 224 1.42 -27.55 -4.23
N ALA A 225 1.67 -28.56 -5.06
CA ALA A 225 0.70 -29.02 -6.05
C ALA A 225 -0.59 -29.48 -5.33
N PRO A 226 -1.78 -29.17 -5.87
CA PRO A 226 -3.01 -29.70 -5.31
C PRO A 226 -2.96 -31.23 -5.33
N ASN A 227 -3.26 -31.85 -4.18
CA ASN A 227 -3.48 -33.29 -4.13
C ASN A 227 -4.70 -33.59 -5.00
N GLY A 228 -4.53 -34.44 -6.02
CA GLY A 228 -5.61 -34.95 -6.85
C GLY A 228 -6.62 -35.78 -6.08
#